data_AF-C0EZR2-F1
#
_entry.id   AF-C0EZR2-F1
#
_cell.length_a   1.000
_cell.length_b   1.000
_cell.length_c   1.000
_cell.angle_alpha   90.00
_cell.angle_beta   90.00
_cell.angle_gamma   90.00
#
_symmetry.space_group_name_H-M   'P 1'
#
loop_
_entity.id
_entity.type
_entity.pdbx_description
1 polymer ?
#
loop_
_entity_poly.entity_id
_entity_poly.type
_entity_poly.pdbx_seq_one_letter_code
_entity_poly.pdbx_strand_id
1 'polypeptide(L)'
;MAYIKNISHEEVLHLTDQISADKGQIVSKTLAQNDYVSVTLFAFSKDEEIATHDSTGDAMVLVLEGTGQFTVDGKEYILQAGDTLVMPAKKPHSVYAKEDFKWLLTVVFPS
;
A
#
# COMPACT_ATOMS: atom_id res chain seq x y z
N MET A 1 -20.72 12.74 -8.29
CA MET A 1 -20.21 11.49 -7.70
C MET A 1 -18.70 11.50 -7.86
N ALA A 2 -17.95 11.35 -6.78
CA ALA A 2 -16.49 11.43 -6.82
C ALA A 2 -15.88 10.05 -7.13
N TYR A 3 -14.96 9.99 -8.10
CA TYR A 3 -14.22 8.76 -8.44
C TYR A 3 -13.09 8.47 -7.46
N ILE A 4 -12.51 9.54 -6.89
CA ILE A 4 -11.60 9.49 -5.76
C ILE A 4 -12.38 9.90 -4.51
N LYS A 5 -12.48 9.01 -3.53
CA LYS A 5 -13.24 9.17 -2.27
C LYS A 5 -12.30 9.20 -1.06
N ASN A 6 -12.86 9.52 0.11
CA ASN A 6 -12.17 9.48 1.40
C ASN A 6 -10.97 10.44 1.56
N ILE A 7 -10.93 11.50 0.74
CA ILE A 7 -9.93 12.57 0.79
C ILE A 7 -10.59 13.87 0.34
N SER A 8 -10.17 15.01 0.89
CA SER A 8 -10.66 16.33 0.44
C SER A 8 -10.22 16.59 -1.00
N HIS A 9 -11.07 17.31 -1.75
CA HIS A 9 -10.79 17.74 -3.11
C HIS A 9 -10.43 19.24 -3.10
N GLU A 10 -9.67 19.68 -4.09
CA GLU A 10 -9.25 21.10 -4.24
C GLU A 10 -8.36 21.63 -3.10
N GLU A 11 -7.66 20.73 -2.40
CA GLU A 11 -6.73 21.06 -1.30
C GLU A 11 -5.34 20.46 -1.57
N VAL A 12 -4.28 21.17 -1.15
CA VAL A 12 -2.92 20.61 -1.11
C VAL A 12 -2.80 19.77 0.15
N LEU A 13 -2.57 18.46 -0.01
CA LEU A 13 -2.53 17.49 1.08
C LEU A 13 -1.25 16.65 1.01
N HIS A 14 -0.73 16.24 2.17
CA HIS A 14 0.29 15.21 2.28
C HIS A 14 -0.39 13.86 2.59
N LEU A 15 -0.17 12.85 1.75
CA LEU A 15 -0.80 11.53 1.91
C LEU A 15 -0.43 10.85 3.25
N THR A 16 0.75 11.13 3.78
CA THR A 16 1.22 10.69 5.10
C THR A 16 0.36 11.20 6.25
N ASP A 17 -0.27 12.35 6.09
CA ASP A 17 -1.14 12.96 7.12
C ASP A 17 -2.59 12.47 6.98
N GLN A 18 -2.92 11.80 5.87
CA GLN A 18 -4.26 11.31 5.61
C GLN A 18 -4.52 9.94 6.25
N ILE A 19 -3.51 9.30 6.85
CA ILE A 19 -3.66 7.98 7.46
C ILE A 19 -2.65 7.78 8.59
N SER A 20 -3.09 7.13 9.67
CA SER A 20 -2.27 6.74 10.81
C SER A 20 -2.73 5.38 11.31
N ALA A 21 -1.81 4.64 11.93
CA ALA A 21 -2.11 3.40 12.64
C ALA A 21 -1.58 3.54 14.06
N ASP A 22 -2.40 3.17 15.06
CA ASP A 22 -1.91 3.05 16.43
C ASP A 22 -1.11 1.75 16.60
N LYS A 23 -0.44 1.61 17.75
CA LYS A 23 0.31 0.40 18.08
C LYS A 23 -0.53 -0.86 17.91
N GLY A 24 -0.01 -1.81 17.14
CA GLY A 24 -0.68 -3.09 16.88
C GLY A 24 -1.82 -3.00 15.86
N GLN A 25 -1.79 -2.00 14.97
CA GLN A 25 -2.79 -1.81 13.92
C GLN A 25 -2.20 -1.81 12.52
N ILE A 26 -3.02 -2.28 11.59
CA ILE A 26 -2.92 -1.99 10.16
C ILE A 26 -4.18 -1.23 9.77
N VAL A 27 -4.03 -0.04 9.23
CA VAL A 27 -5.13 0.81 8.77
C VAL A 27 -5.04 0.99 7.27
N SER A 28 -6.16 0.90 6.58
CA SER A 28 -6.25 1.18 5.14
C SER A 28 -7.30 2.24 4.84
N LYS A 29 -7.05 3.04 3.81
CA LYS A 29 -7.96 4.06 3.29
C LYS A 29 -8.01 3.96 1.77
N THR A 30 -9.07 3.34 1.26
CA THR A 30 -9.29 3.21 -0.18
C THR A 30 -9.75 4.53 -0.78
N LEU A 31 -8.96 5.05 -1.70
CA LEU A 31 -9.22 6.29 -2.42
C LEU A 31 -10.01 6.04 -3.70
N ALA A 32 -9.75 4.94 -4.42
CA ALA A 32 -10.53 4.55 -5.59
C ALA A 32 -10.60 3.04 -5.67
N GLN A 33 -11.72 2.50 -6.15
CA GLN A 33 -11.87 1.07 -6.42
C GLN A 33 -12.98 0.87 -7.46
N ASN A 34 -12.65 0.19 -8.55
CA ASN A 34 -13.57 -0.32 -9.55
C ASN A 34 -13.02 -1.64 -10.12
N ASP A 35 -13.62 -2.14 -11.19
CA ASP A 35 -13.24 -3.42 -11.82
C ASP A 35 -11.81 -3.43 -12.40
N TYR A 36 -11.21 -2.25 -12.64
CA TYR A 36 -9.94 -2.10 -13.36
C TYR A 36 -8.81 -1.52 -12.51
N VAL A 37 -9.14 -0.77 -11.44
CA VAL A 37 -8.14 -0.13 -10.59
C VAL A 37 -8.57 -0.07 -9.13
N SER A 38 -7.60 -0.30 -8.25
CA SER A 38 -7.68 0.02 -6.82
C SER A 38 -6.55 0.96 -6.44
N VAL A 39 -6.85 1.99 -5.66
CA VAL A 39 -5.88 2.94 -5.10
C VAL A 39 -6.15 3.05 -3.61
N THR A 40 -5.20 2.61 -2.77
CA THR A 40 -5.40 2.50 -1.32
C THR A 40 -4.16 2.98 -0.56
N LEU A 41 -4.35 3.86 0.41
CA LEU A 41 -3.32 4.19 1.40
C LEU A 41 -3.30 3.13 2.50
N PHE A 42 -2.12 2.79 2.99
CA PHE A 42 -1.99 1.99 4.22
C PHE A 42 -1.05 2.67 5.20
N ALA A 43 -1.31 2.43 6.48
CA ALA A 43 -0.41 2.68 7.60
C ALA A 43 -0.28 1.40 8.43
N PHE A 44 0.93 1.11 8.85
CA PHE A 44 1.27 -0.05 9.66
C PHE A 44 1.98 0.41 10.92
N SER A 45 1.60 -0.17 12.05
CA SER A 45 2.47 -0.22 13.23
C SER A 45 3.64 -1.17 12.95
N LYS A 46 4.80 -0.89 13.54
CA LYS A 46 5.92 -1.82 13.59
C LYS A 46 5.48 -3.21 14.04
N ASP A 47 6.12 -4.22 13.45
CA ASP A 47 5.93 -5.66 13.66
C ASP A 47 4.60 -6.22 13.12
N GLU A 48 3.74 -5.40 12.52
CA GLU A 48 2.54 -5.86 11.82
C GLU A 48 2.87 -6.40 10.41
N GLU A 49 2.01 -7.30 9.92
CA GLU A 49 2.21 -7.94 8.62
C GLU A 49 0.93 -8.13 7.81
N ILE A 50 1.08 -8.14 6.48
CA ILE A 50 0.09 -8.73 5.58
C ILE A 50 0.67 -10.07 5.12
N ALA A 51 -0.03 -11.13 5.49
CA ALA A 51 0.33 -12.50 5.14
C ALA A 51 0.43 -12.69 3.62
N THR A 52 1.16 -13.74 3.22
CA THR A 52 1.36 -14.08 1.82
C THR A 52 0.03 -14.27 1.08
N HIS A 53 -0.15 -13.53 0.00
CA HIS A 53 -1.30 -13.60 -0.90
C HIS A 53 -0.87 -13.26 -2.33
N ASP A 54 -1.81 -13.26 -3.27
CA ASP A 54 -1.58 -12.78 -4.62
C ASP A 54 -2.78 -11.94 -5.12
N SER A 55 -2.60 -11.31 -6.27
CA SER A 55 -3.60 -10.48 -6.95
C SER A 55 -3.70 -10.91 -8.41
N THR A 56 -4.89 -10.81 -9.00
CA THR A 56 -5.08 -11.00 -10.45
C THR A 56 -4.52 -9.86 -11.28
N GLY A 57 -4.27 -8.69 -10.66
CA GLY A 57 -3.66 -7.51 -11.27
C GLY A 57 -2.26 -7.21 -10.73
N ASP A 58 -1.52 -6.38 -11.44
CA ASP A 58 -0.21 -5.89 -10.99
C ASP A 58 -0.39 -4.89 -9.84
N ALA A 59 0.40 -5.06 -8.77
CA ALA A 59 0.37 -4.22 -7.59
C ALA A 59 1.63 -3.36 -7.50
N MET A 60 1.51 -2.05 -7.64
CA MET A 60 2.58 -1.09 -7.47
C MET A 60 2.47 -0.40 -6.10
N VAL A 61 3.56 -0.36 -5.36
CA VAL A 61 3.66 0.34 -4.08
C VAL A 61 4.64 1.50 -4.18
N LEU A 62 4.28 2.63 -3.58
CA LEU A 62 5.18 3.74 -3.28
C LEU A 62 5.23 3.92 -1.77
N VAL A 63 6.38 3.70 -1.15
CA VAL A 63 6.54 3.94 0.29
C VAL A 63 6.61 5.44 0.53
N LEU A 64 5.76 5.93 1.43
CA LEU A 64 5.60 7.36 1.72
C LEU A 64 6.36 7.78 2.97
N GLU A 65 6.47 6.89 3.95
CA GLU A 65 7.06 7.14 5.26
C GLU A 65 7.52 5.81 5.86
N GLY A 66 8.61 5.81 6.62
CA GLY A 66 9.12 4.61 7.32
C GLY A 66 9.76 3.57 6.41
N THR A 67 9.87 2.34 6.94
CA THR A 67 10.57 1.22 6.30
C THR A 67 9.73 -0.06 6.33
N GLY A 68 9.46 -0.63 5.15
CA GLY A 68 8.75 -1.90 4.98
C GLY A 68 9.64 -2.98 4.36
N GLN A 69 9.43 -4.23 4.77
CA GLN A 69 9.97 -5.40 4.09
C GLN A 69 8.87 -6.06 3.26
N PHE A 70 9.17 -6.31 1.99
CA PHE A 70 8.28 -6.94 1.04
C PHE A 70 8.92 -8.22 0.56
N THR A 71 8.15 -9.29 0.51
CA THR A 71 8.60 -10.54 -0.09
C THR A 71 7.80 -10.76 -1.35
N VAL A 72 8.47 -11.00 -2.48
CA VAL A 72 7.83 -11.35 -3.75
C VAL A 72 8.47 -12.64 -4.25
N ASP A 73 7.67 -13.69 -4.39
CA ASP A 73 8.13 -15.01 -4.86
C ASP A 73 9.35 -15.53 -4.06
N GLY A 74 9.31 -15.33 -2.73
CA GLY A 74 10.37 -15.72 -1.80
C GLY A 74 11.60 -14.80 -1.75
N LYS A 75 11.66 -13.74 -2.57
CA LYS A 75 12.75 -12.75 -2.50
C LYS A 75 12.33 -11.53 -1.69
N GLU A 76 13.17 -11.15 -0.74
CA GLU A 76 12.98 -9.97 0.10
C GLU A 76 13.47 -8.68 -0.58
N TYR A 77 12.72 -7.61 -0.33
CA TYR A 77 12.99 -6.24 -0.75
C TYR A 77 12.73 -5.33 0.46
N ILE A 78 13.73 -4.53 0.86
CA ILE A 78 13.56 -3.50 1.89
C ILE A 78 13.35 -2.18 1.17
N LEU A 79 12.23 -1.52 1.45
CA LEU A 79 11.83 -0.26 0.84
C LEU A 79 11.68 0.81 1.91
N GLN A 80 12.18 2.00 1.62
CA GLN A 80 12.09 3.20 2.46
C GLN A 80 11.32 4.30 1.72
N ALA A 81 11.01 5.39 2.42
CA ALA A 81 10.29 6.53 1.84
C ALA A 81 10.89 6.99 0.49
N GLY A 82 10.04 7.08 -0.53
CA GLY A 82 10.40 7.42 -1.91
C GLY A 82 10.65 6.22 -2.82
N ASP A 83 10.89 5.03 -2.26
CA ASP A 83 11.09 3.82 -3.07
C ASP A 83 9.78 3.27 -3.63
N THR A 84 9.88 2.58 -4.77
CA THR A 84 8.76 1.93 -5.45
C THR A 84 9.12 0.48 -5.78
N LEU A 85 8.12 -0.41 -5.67
CA LEU A 85 8.21 -1.79 -6.14
C LEU A 85 6.92 -2.17 -6.86
N VAL A 86 7.06 -2.94 -7.94
CA VAL A 86 5.93 -3.57 -8.63
C VAL A 86 5.96 -5.07 -8.31
N MET A 87 4.87 -5.56 -7.73
CA MET A 87 4.59 -6.95 -7.44
C MET A 87 3.68 -7.49 -8.56
N PRO A 88 4.18 -8.36 -9.45
CA PRO A 88 3.41 -8.79 -10.62
C PRO A 88 2.18 -9.62 -10.27
N ALA A 89 1.18 -9.58 -11.15
CA ALA A 89 -0.02 -10.42 -11.05
C ALA A 89 0.34 -11.91 -10.82
N LYS A 90 -0.42 -12.57 -9.94
CA LYS A 90 -0.29 -13.99 -9.56
C LYS A 90 1.06 -14.38 -8.94
N LYS A 91 1.97 -13.44 -8.70
CA LYS A 91 3.18 -13.71 -7.90
C LYS A 91 2.82 -13.56 -6.43
N PRO A 92 3.07 -14.58 -5.58
CA PRO A 92 2.78 -14.48 -4.17
C PRO A 92 3.66 -13.41 -3.54
N HIS A 93 3.06 -12.58 -2.70
CA HIS A 93 3.74 -11.51 -1.98
C HIS A 93 3.21 -11.33 -0.57
N SER A 94 4.09 -10.90 0.33
CA SER A 94 3.78 -10.57 1.72
C SER A 94 4.52 -9.30 2.14
N VAL A 95 4.07 -8.70 3.23
CA VAL A 95 4.63 -7.44 3.74
C VAL A 95 4.77 -7.50 5.24
N TYR A 96 5.89 -6.99 5.74
CA TYR A 96 6.20 -6.86 7.16
C TYR A 96 6.71 -5.46 7.49
N ALA A 97 6.16 -4.86 8.53
CA ALA A 97 6.51 -3.54 9.03
C ALA A 97 7.80 -3.60 9.88
N LYS A 98 8.97 -3.27 9.31
CA LYS A 98 10.21 -3.17 10.11
C LYS A 98 10.19 -2.00 11.08
N GLU A 99 9.48 -0.95 10.69
CA GLU A 99 9.18 0.26 11.45
C GLU A 99 7.72 0.63 11.21
N ASP A 100 7.21 1.62 11.95
CA ASP A 100 5.96 2.26 11.55
C ASP A 100 6.15 2.81 10.14
N PHE A 101 5.27 2.45 9.21
CA PHE A 101 5.45 2.84 7.81
C PHE A 101 4.11 3.01 7.09
N LYS A 102 4.14 3.81 6.02
CA LYS A 102 2.98 4.16 5.21
C LYS A 102 3.30 3.98 3.74
N TRP A 103 2.31 3.57 2.95
CA TRP A 103 2.45 3.50 1.50
C TRP A 103 1.21 3.96 0.75
N LEU A 104 1.37 4.15 -0.55
CA LEU A 104 0.30 4.14 -1.53
C LEU A 104 0.38 2.85 -2.34
N LEU A 105 -0.68 2.04 -2.32
CA LEU A 105 -0.85 0.86 -3.16
C LEU A 105 -1.77 1.21 -4.33
N THR A 106 -1.30 0.93 -5.55
CA THR A 106 -2.10 0.95 -6.77
C THR A 106 -2.13 -0.44 -7.38
N VAL A 107 -3.31 -1.00 -7.60
CA VAL A 107 -3.48 -2.28 -8.30
C VAL A 107 -4.21 -2.04 -9.60
N VAL A 108 -3.67 -2.56 -10.71
CA VAL A 108 -4.32 -2.50 -12.03
C VAL A 108 -4.72 -3.91 -12.44
N PHE A 109 -6.02 -4.12 -12.62
CA PHE A 109 -6.62 -5.40 -12.96
C PHE A 109 -6.71 -5.57 -14.49
N PRO A 110 -6.68 -6.82 -14.99
CA PRO A 110 -6.91 -7.10 -16.41
C PRO A 110 -8.31 -6.64 -16.84
N SER A 111 -8.41 -6.16 -18.08
CA SER A 111 -9.65 -5.72 -18.72
C SER A 111 -10.54 -6.86 -19.18
#